data_AF-A0A6L5XPE9-F1
#
_entry.id   AF-A0A6L5XPE9-F1
#
_cell.length_a   1.000
_cell.length_b   1.000
_cell.length_c   1.000
_cell.angle_alpha   90.00
_cell.angle_beta   90.00
_cell.angle_gamma   90.00
#
_symmetry.space_group_name_H-M   'P 1'
#
loop_
_entity.id
_entity.type
_entity.pdbx_description
1 polymer ?
#
loop_
_entity_poly.entity_id
_entity_poly.type
_entity_poly.pdbx_seq_one_letter_code
_entity_poly.pdbx_strand_id
1 'polypeptide(L)'
;MPPLWRLACAALAEEATWRALLQREAEARWPGGFGGAVLTRGNILVSLLFAAAHAVTQPVLMAALTFFPSLVLGALWTRHGSLWLCAGLHFWYNLVFFAEVVSS
;
A
#
# COMPACT_ATOMS: atom_id res chain seq x y z
N MET A 1 15.82 -8.62 -11.79
CA MET A 1 14.42 -8.21 -11.98
C MET A 1 13.48 -9.39 -11.85
N PRO A 2 12.49 -9.38 -10.93
CA PRO A 2 11.40 -10.34 -10.98
C PRO A 2 10.59 -10.20 -12.28
N PRO A 3 9.96 -11.27 -12.80
CA PRO A 3 9.06 -11.19 -13.94
C PRO A 3 7.88 -10.24 -13.67
N LEU A 4 7.48 -9.45 -14.68
CA LEU A 4 6.41 -8.44 -14.56
C LEU A 4 5.11 -9.02 -14.00
N TRP A 5 4.72 -10.21 -14.44
CA TRP A 5 3.50 -10.87 -13.96
C TRP A 5 3.54 -11.14 -12.45
N ARG A 6 4.71 -11.46 -11.87
CA ARG A 6 4.84 -11.69 -10.43
C ARG A 6 4.63 -10.40 -9.66
N LEU A 7 5.21 -9.30 -10.13
CA LEU A 7 5.04 -7.99 -9.52
C LEU A 7 3.58 -7.51 -9.61
N ALA A 8 2.92 -7.75 -10.74
CA ALA A 8 1.51 -7.41 -10.92
C ALA A 8 0.59 -8.25 -10.01
N CYS A 9 0.81 -9.56 -9.94
CA CYS A 9 0.07 -10.45 -9.04
C CYS A 9 0.28 -10.09 -7.56
N ALA A 10 1.53 -9.81 -7.16
CA ALA A 10 1.85 -9.40 -5.79
C ALA A 10 1.16 -8.07 -5.44
N ALA A 11 1.30 -7.05 -6.29
CA ALA A 11 0.64 -5.76 -6.09
C ALA A 11 -0.89 -5.90 -5.97
N LEU A 12 -1.51 -6.70 -6.85
CA LEU A 12 -2.95 -6.93 -6.79
C LEU A 12 -3.37 -7.66 -5.50
N ALA A 13 -2.64 -8.71 -5.09
CA ALA A 13 -2.92 -9.46 -3.88
C ALA A 13 -2.75 -8.60 -2.61
N GLU A 14 -1.70 -7.78 -2.57
CA GLU A 14 -1.45 -6.87 -1.48
C GLU A 14 -2.54 -5.80 -1.40
N GLU A 15 -2.88 -5.12 -2.50
CA GLU A 15 -3.92 -4.10 -2.45
C GLU A 15 -5.32 -4.67 -2.18
N ALA A 16 -5.61 -5.90 -2.62
CA ALA A 16 -6.85 -6.58 -2.25
C ALA A 16 -6.91 -6.83 -0.73
N THR A 17 -5.79 -7.26 -0.14
CA THR A 17 -5.69 -7.57 1.29
C THR A 17 -5.72 -6.31 2.13
N TRP A 18 -4.85 -5.35 1.84
CA TRP A 18 -4.66 -4.18 2.69
C TRP A 18 -5.73 -3.11 2.44
N ARG A 19 -6.15 -2.86 1.19
CA ARG A 19 -7.17 -1.83 0.90
C ARG A 19 -8.57 -2.40 0.96
N ALA A 20 -8.87 -3.35 0.06
CA ALA A 20 -10.25 -3.78 -0.16
C ALA A 20 -10.82 -4.58 1.02
N LEU A 21 -9.98 -5.31 1.75
CA LEU A 21 -10.37 -5.97 3.00
C LEU A 21 -10.08 -5.08 4.21
N LEU A 22 -8.82 -4.90 4.59
CA LEU A 22 -8.50 -4.33 5.92
C LEU A 22 -8.86 -2.84 6.05
N GLN A 23 -8.48 -2.00 5.08
CA GLN A 23 -8.75 -0.56 5.17
C GLN A 23 -10.24 -0.27 5.04
N ARG A 24 -10.94 -0.95 4.13
CA ARG A 24 -12.40 -0.81 3.98
C ARG A 24 -13.13 -1.10 5.29
N GLU A 25 -12.83 -2.23 5.95
CA GLU A 25 -13.47 -2.58 7.22
C GLU A 25 -13.09 -1.58 8.34
N ALA A 26 -11.82 -1.13 8.38
CA ALA A 26 -11.37 -0.15 9.37
C ALA A 26 -12.06 1.21 9.19
N GLU A 27 -12.21 1.69 7.96
CA GLU A 27 -12.90 2.95 7.66
C GLU A 27 -14.42 2.86 7.88
N ALA A 28 -15.02 1.70 7.63
CA ALA A 28 -16.42 1.46 7.98
C ALA A 28 -16.66 1.50 9.50
N ARG A 29 -15.70 1.01 10.30
CA ARG A 29 -15.80 1.01 11.76
C ARG A 29 -15.43 2.35 12.40
N TRP A 30 -14.47 3.07 11.83
CA TRP A 30 -14.00 4.36 12.32
C TRP A 30 -14.14 5.44 11.25
N PRO A 31 -15.37 5.90 10.97
CA PRO A 31 -15.60 6.93 9.98
C PRO A 31 -14.94 8.25 10.40
N GLY A 32 -14.52 9.03 9.40
CA GLY A 32 -13.84 10.31 9.59
C GLY A 32 -12.32 10.24 9.43
N GLY A 33 -11.68 11.41 9.39
CA GLY A 33 -10.25 11.52 9.13
C GLY A 33 -9.75 12.95 9.23
N PHE A 34 -8.46 13.13 8.92
CA PHE A 34 -7.77 14.42 8.92
C PHE A 34 -7.55 14.91 7.48
N GLY A 35 -7.41 16.23 7.29
CA GLY A 35 -6.98 16.81 6.01
C GLY A 35 -7.92 16.56 4.84
N GLY A 36 -9.23 16.82 5.00
CA GLY A 36 -10.19 16.76 3.88
C GLY A 36 -10.63 15.34 3.48
N ALA A 37 -10.73 14.41 4.45
CA ALA A 37 -11.25 13.05 4.32
C ALA A 37 -10.34 11.99 3.64
N VAL A 38 -9.06 12.30 3.42
CA VAL A 38 -8.12 11.40 2.71
C VAL A 38 -7.15 10.70 3.65
N LEU A 39 -6.81 11.35 4.77
CA LEU A 39 -6.00 10.77 5.84
C LEU A 39 -6.93 10.19 6.91
N THR A 40 -7.50 9.02 6.63
CA THR A 40 -8.40 8.34 7.57
C THR A 40 -7.60 7.60 8.64
N ARG A 41 -8.24 7.34 9.78
CA ARG A 41 -7.64 6.47 10.82
C ARG A 41 -7.38 5.06 10.29
N GLY A 42 -8.28 4.56 9.45
CA GLY A 42 -8.13 3.28 8.76
C GLY A 42 -6.90 3.24 7.87
N ASN A 43 -6.69 4.26 7.03
CA ASN A 43 -5.50 4.38 6.18
C ASN A 43 -4.20 4.38 6.99
N ILE A 44 -4.12 5.20 8.04
CA ILE A 44 -2.93 5.27 8.91
C ILE A 44 -2.65 3.92 9.55
N LEU A 45 -3.67 3.29 10.14
CA LEU A 45 -3.53 1.99 10.80
C LEU A 45 -3.08 0.91 9.81
N VAL A 46 -3.76 0.78 8.67
CA VAL A 46 -3.41 -0.21 7.64
C VAL A 46 -2.02 0.03 7.09
N SER A 47 -1.62 1.29 6.90
CA SER A 47 -0.27 1.63 6.42
C SER A 47 0.81 1.27 7.45
N LEU A 48 0.54 1.43 8.76
CA LEU A 48 1.44 0.96 9.82
C LEU A 48 1.55 -0.56 9.83
N LEU A 49 0.43 -1.28 9.72
CA LEU A 49 0.41 -2.74 9.69
C LEU A 49 1.11 -3.29 8.45
N PHE A 50 0.93 -2.63 7.30
CA PHE A 50 1.62 -2.96 6.06
C PHE A 50 3.14 -2.84 6.20
N ALA A 51 3.62 -1.72 6.76
CA ALA A 51 5.03 -1.50 7.04
C ALA A 51 5.59 -2.53 8.04
N ALA A 52 4.83 -2.85 9.09
CA ALA A 52 5.22 -3.88 10.06
C ALA A 52 5.31 -5.28 9.42
N ALA A 53 4.38 -5.64 8.54
CA ALA A 53 4.42 -6.92 7.82
C ALA A 53 5.66 -7.04 6.93
N HIS A 54 6.14 -5.93 6.36
CA HIS A 54 7.37 -5.91 5.56
C HIS A 54 8.64 -6.15 6.39
N ALA A 55 8.63 -5.87 7.69
CA ALA A 55 9.79 -6.12 8.55
C ALA A 55 10.12 -7.61 8.73
N VAL A 56 9.20 -8.51 8.35
CA VAL A 56 9.44 -9.96 8.34
C VAL A 56 10.43 -10.38 7.25
N THR A 57 10.47 -9.65 6.13
CA THR A 57 11.24 -10.03 4.94
C THR A 57 12.25 -8.99 4.48
N GLN A 58 12.18 -7.76 5.01
CA GLN A 58 13.03 -6.64 4.61
C GLN A 58 13.78 -6.03 5.81
N PRO A 59 14.92 -5.35 5.57
CA PRO A 59 15.58 -4.55 6.60
C PRO A 59 14.62 -3.56 7.25
N VAL A 60 14.73 -3.36 8.57
CA VAL A 60 13.78 -2.58 9.38
C VAL A 60 13.55 -1.17 8.81
N LEU A 61 14.61 -0.48 8.39
CA LEU A 61 14.49 0.85 7.79
C LEU A 61 13.68 0.81 6.49
N MET A 62 13.94 -0.16 5.61
CA MET A 62 13.21 -0.33 4.36
C MET A 62 11.74 -0.64 4.59
N ALA A 63 11.46 -1.54 5.54
CA ALA A 63 10.09 -1.86 5.95
C ALA A 63 9.36 -0.63 6.52
N ALA A 64 10.01 0.17 7.37
CA ALA A 64 9.43 1.40 7.91
C ALA A 64 9.12 2.42 6.80
N LEU A 65 10.00 2.54 5.80
CA LEU A 65 9.80 3.47 4.69
C LEU A 65 8.63 3.10 3.79
N THR A 66 8.18 1.83 3.75
CA THR A 66 6.98 1.44 2.98
C THR A 66 5.69 2.03 3.54
N PHE A 67 5.72 2.59 4.76
CA PHE A 67 4.60 3.35 5.34
C PHE A 67 4.13 4.48 4.42
N PHE A 68 5.06 5.27 3.85
CA PHE A 68 4.72 6.44 3.03
C PHE A 68 4.04 6.08 1.69
N PRO A 69 4.56 5.18 0.85
CA PRO A 69 3.85 4.76 -0.35
C PRO A 69 2.52 4.06 -0.02
N SER A 70 2.45 3.30 1.08
CA SER A 70 1.20 2.69 1.55
C SER A 70 0.14 3.73 1.92
N LEU A 71 0.55 4.85 2.54
CA LEU A 71 -0.34 5.95 2.89
C LEU A 71 -0.93 6.63 1.64
N VAL A 72 -0.14 6.76 0.58
CA VAL A 72 -0.59 7.29 -0.73
C VAL A 72 -1.59 6.34 -1.38
N LEU A 73 -1.33 5.04 -1.36
CA LEU A 73 -2.24 4.02 -1.89
C LEU A 73 -3.57 3.99 -1.11
N GLY A 74 -3.49 4.11 0.23
CA GLY A 74 -4.68 4.20 1.06
C GLY A 74 -5.46 5.49 0.84
N ALA A 75 -4.79 6.61 0.59
CA ALA A 75 -5.44 7.88 0.21
C ALA A 75 -6.18 7.77 -1.13
N LEU A 76 -5.57 7.07 -2.09
CA LEU A 76 -6.15 6.80 -3.40
C LEU A 76 -7.38 5.89 -3.28
N TRP A 77 -7.29 4.86 -2.43
CA TRP A 77 -8.42 3.99 -2.10
C TRP A 77 -9.58 4.78 -1.50
N THR A 78 -9.33 5.61 -0.48
CA THR A 78 -10.40 6.41 0.15
C THR A 78 -11.08 7.36 -0.85
N ARG A 79 -10.33 7.92 -1.80
CA ARG A 79 -10.88 8.85 -2.81
C ARG A 79 -11.65 8.16 -3.92
N HIS A 80 -11.21 7.00 -4.38
CA HIS A 80 -11.69 6.41 -5.63
C HIS A 80 -12.31 5.01 -5.48
N GLY A 81 -12.06 4.31 -4.37
CA GLY A 81 -12.53 2.93 -4.14
C GLY A 81 -12.07 1.91 -5.18
N SER A 82 -11.04 2.24 -5.97
CA SER A 82 -10.63 1.45 -7.13
C SER A 82 -9.41 0.60 -6.82
N LEU A 83 -9.64 -0.73 -6.74
CA LEU A 83 -8.56 -1.70 -6.54
C LEU A 83 -7.54 -1.66 -7.69
N TRP A 84 -8.00 -1.47 -8.94
CA TRP A 84 -7.12 -1.41 -10.11
C TRP A 84 -6.19 -0.21 -10.09
N LEU A 85 -6.68 0.94 -9.61
CA LEU A 85 -5.88 2.15 -9.52
C LEU A 85 -4.77 2.00 -8.46
N CYS A 86 -5.11 1.45 -7.30
CA CYS A 86 -4.13 1.13 -6.26
C CYS A 86 -3.12 0.09 -6.74
N ALA A 87 -3.59 -1.02 -7.33
CA ALA A 87 -2.72 -2.10 -7.81
C ALA A 87 -1.79 -1.62 -8.94
N GLY A 88 -2.27 -0.75 -9.84
CA GLY A 88 -1.46 -0.16 -10.90
C GLY A 88 -0.35 0.74 -10.36
N LEU A 89 -0.66 1.62 -9.40
CA LEU A 89 0.35 2.48 -8.76
C LEU A 89 1.34 1.66 -7.93
N HIS A 90 0.88 0.64 -7.20
CA HIS A 90 1.77 -0.24 -6.43
C HIS A 90 2.68 -1.05 -7.36
N PHE A 91 2.14 -1.60 -8.46
CA PHE A 91 2.96 -2.25 -9.48
C PHE A 91 4.03 -1.31 -10.02
N TRP A 92 3.70 -0.05 -10.31
CA TRP A 92 4.67 0.96 -10.71
C TRP A 92 5.75 1.21 -9.66
N TYR A 93 5.40 1.33 -8.37
CA TYR A 93 6.38 1.44 -7.29
C TYR A 93 7.34 0.25 -7.26
N ASN A 94 6.82 -0.97 -7.42
CA ASN A 94 7.66 -2.17 -7.49
C ASN A 94 8.60 -2.13 -8.70
N LEU A 95 8.13 -1.68 -9.87
CA LEU A 95 8.99 -1.53 -11.04
C LEU A 95 10.15 -0.57 -10.79
N VAL A 96 9.85 0.64 -10.29
CA VAL A 96 10.88 1.64 -10.00
C VAL A 96 11.85 1.13 -8.93
N PHE A 97 11.35 0.54 -7.85
CA PHE A 97 12.18 0.00 -6.78
C PHE A 97 13.15 -1.07 -7.28
N PHE A 98 12.65 -2.06 -8.03
CA PHE A 98 13.54 -3.09 -8.53
C PHE A 98 14.51 -2.52 -9.58
N ALA A 99 14.04 -1.71 -10.53
CA ALA A 99 14.85 -1.19 -11.63
C ALA A 99 15.94 -0.19 -11.19
N GLU A 100 15.71 0.61 -10.16
CA GLU A 100 16.62 1.70 -9.78
C GLU A 100 17.35 1.45 -8.47
N VAL A 101 16.74 0.71 -7.52
CA VAL A 101 17.29 0.55 -6.18
C VAL A 101 18.00 -0.80 -6.01
N VAL A 102 17.47 -1.87 -6.63
CA VAL A 102 18.00 -3.23 -6.44
C VAL A 102 18.97 -3.65 -7.54
N SER A 103 18.83 -3.15 -8.77
CA SER A 103 19.75 -3.47 -9.89
C SER A 103 20.93 -2.51 -10.05
N SER A 104 21.05 -1.51 -9.17
CA SER A 104 22.18 -0.58 -9.10
C SER A 104 23.25 -1.12 -8.16
#